data_AF-A0A9E6AW86-F1
#
_entry.id   AF-A0A9E6AW86-F1
#
_cell.length_a   1.000
_cell.length_b   1.000
_cell.length_c   1.000
_cell.angle_alpha   90.00
_cell.angle_beta   90.00
_cell.angle_gamma   90.00
#
_symmetry.space_group_name_H-M   'P 1'
#
loop_
_entity.id
_entity.type
_entity.pdbx_description
1 polymer ?
#
loop_
_entity_poly.entity_id
_entity_poly.type
_entity_poly.pdbx_seq_one_letter_code
_entity_poly.pdbx_strand_id
1 'polypeptide(L)'
;MAVKTGIRKQSEELRAASIVAESFEGLNEGLEFMSLLNMVKRVKTALGLNGTDINVLEVLFLHSQKQDWLNGSRPIVWPSNDLLAERTGRSIDTVKRSLSRLIKKVIISPKDSANGKRFGHRYGLTGPKLHIWTSSNKTGT
;
A
#
# COMPACT_ATOMS: atom_id res chain seq x y z
N MET A 1 10.01 -4.13 34.60
CA MET A 1 9.74 -3.28 33.41
C MET A 1 10.24 -4.00 32.18
N ALA A 2 9.34 -4.56 31.37
CA ALA A 2 9.73 -5.26 30.14
C ALA A 2 9.81 -4.24 28.99
N VAL A 3 11.01 -4.08 28.42
CA VAL A 3 11.22 -3.32 27.18
C VAL A 3 10.44 -4.01 26.07
N LYS A 4 9.50 -3.29 25.45
CA LYS A 4 8.68 -3.80 24.35
C LYS A 4 9.54 -3.83 23.08
N THR A 5 10.31 -4.91 22.93
CA THR A 5 11.11 -5.24 21.76
C THR A 5 10.18 -5.38 20.54
N GLY A 6 10.19 -4.39 19.64
CA GLY A 6 9.31 -4.43 18.46
C GLY A 6 9.08 -3.12 17.71
N ILE A 7 9.77 -2.03 18.04
CA ILE A 7 9.78 -0.85 17.18
C ILE A 7 10.65 -1.20 15.98
N ARG A 8 10.05 -1.59 14.85
CA ARG A 8 10.76 -1.49 13.55
C ARG A 8 11.30 -0.08 13.52
N LYS A 9 12.63 0.07 13.51
CA LYS A 9 13.33 1.35 13.35
C LYS A 9 12.58 2.11 12.25
N GLN A 10 11.87 3.18 12.61
CA GLN A 10 11.23 4.05 11.64
C GLN A 10 12.37 4.67 10.85
N SER A 11 12.73 4.03 9.74
CA SER A 11 13.72 4.58 8.83
C SER A 11 13.15 5.88 8.27
N GLU A 12 13.99 6.88 7.98
CA GLU A 12 13.54 8.20 7.54
C GLU A 12 12.59 8.11 6.34
N GLU A 13 12.80 7.13 5.48
CA GLU A 13 11.96 6.88 4.30
C GLU A 13 10.55 6.43 4.68
N LEU A 14 10.38 5.64 5.75
CA LEU A 14 9.06 5.27 6.26
C LEU A 14 8.30 6.49 6.77
N ARG A 15 9.01 7.38 7.47
CA ARG A 15 8.41 8.62 7.98
C ARG A 15 8.03 9.56 6.84
N ALA A 16 8.91 9.75 5.86
CA ALA A 16 8.64 10.54 4.67
C ALA A 16 7.44 9.99 3.88
N ALA A 17 7.38 8.67 3.67
CA ALA A 17 6.23 8.02 3.03
C ALA A 17 4.93 8.23 3.81
N SER A 18 4.96 8.13 5.15
CA SER A 18 3.79 8.41 5.98
C SER A 18 3.32 9.85 5.85
N ILE A 19 4.24 10.82 5.91
CA ILE A 19 3.91 12.25 5.77
C ILE A 19 3.26 12.52 4.41
N VAL A 20 3.88 12.06 3.32
CA VAL A 20 3.33 12.26 1.97
C VAL A 20 1.94 11.61 1.82
N ALA A 21 1.77 10.38 2.33
CA ALA A 21 0.47 9.71 2.31
C ALA A 21 -0.58 10.41 3.19
N GLU A 22 -0.16 11.00 4.32
CA GLU A 22 -1.02 11.76 5.22
C GLU A 22 -1.34 13.18 4.72
N SER A 23 -0.59 13.69 3.75
CA SER A 23 -0.89 14.95 3.06
C SER A 23 -1.61 14.74 1.73
N PHE A 24 -1.84 13.50 1.30
CA PHE A 24 -2.60 13.22 0.09
C PHE A 24 -4.09 13.54 0.30
N GLU A 25 -4.63 14.39 -0.57
CA GLU A 25 -6.02 14.86 -0.50
C GLU A 25 -6.85 14.36 -1.69
N GLY A 26 -6.36 13.38 -2.44
CA GLY A 26 -7.01 12.90 -3.67
C GLY A 26 -6.33 13.41 -4.93
N LEU A 27 -6.84 12.96 -6.08
CA LEU A 27 -6.39 13.43 -7.38
C LEU A 27 -6.95 14.82 -7.68
N ASN A 28 -6.13 15.66 -8.34
CA ASN A 28 -6.60 16.92 -8.88
C ASN A 28 -7.76 16.70 -9.85
N GLU A 29 -8.67 17.68 -9.93
CA GLU A 29 -9.76 17.66 -10.91
C GLU A 29 -9.22 17.42 -12.33
N GLY A 30 -9.84 16.48 -13.04
CA GLY A 30 -9.44 16.09 -14.40
C GLY A 30 -8.37 14.97 -14.47
N LEU A 31 -7.77 14.54 -13.36
CA LEU A 31 -6.90 13.36 -13.33
C LEU A 31 -7.69 12.09 -13.02
N GLU A 32 -7.88 11.26 -14.05
CA GLU A 32 -8.51 9.94 -13.90
C GLU A 32 -7.57 8.91 -13.23
N PHE A 33 -8.15 8.05 -12.39
CA PHE A 33 -7.45 6.95 -11.69
C PHE A 33 -6.56 6.10 -12.61
N MET A 34 -7.08 5.68 -13.77
CA MET A 34 -6.31 4.86 -14.72
C MET A 34 -5.18 5.64 -15.40
N SER A 35 -5.35 6.95 -15.58
CA SER A 35 -4.33 7.82 -16.15
C SER A 35 -3.11 7.93 -15.23
N LEU A 36 -3.32 7.98 -13.91
CA LEU A 36 -2.21 7.98 -12.94
C LEU A 36 -1.34 6.72 -13.10
N LEU A 37 -1.94 5.53 -13.11
CA LEU A 37 -1.19 4.28 -13.27
C LEU A 37 -0.41 4.25 -14.58
N ASN A 38 -1.02 4.72 -15.67
CA ASN A 38 -0.35 4.82 -16.98
C ASN A 38 0.80 5.83 -16.98
N MET A 39 0.68 6.97 -16.30
CA MET A 39 1.77 7.92 -16.13
C MET A 39 2.94 7.29 -15.38
N VAL A 40 2.69 6.63 -14.25
CA VAL A 40 3.73 5.93 -13.47
C VAL A 40 4.46 4.90 -14.33
N LYS A 41 3.74 4.12 -15.16
CA LYS A 41 4.34 3.17 -16.10
C LYS A 41 5.27 3.85 -17.11
N ARG A 42 4.87 5.00 -17.65
CA ARG A 42 5.67 5.78 -18.62
C ARG A 42 6.95 6.33 -17.98
N VAL A 43 6.88 6.79 -16.73
CA VAL A 43 8.04 7.39 -16.03
C VAL A 43 8.80 6.40 -15.14
N LYS A 44 8.49 5.10 -15.19
CA LYS A 44 9.04 4.08 -14.27
C LYS A 44 10.57 4.14 -14.16
N THR A 45 11.27 4.35 -15.28
CA THR A 45 12.74 4.42 -15.31
C THR A 45 13.26 5.64 -14.57
N ALA A 46 12.62 6.80 -14.73
CA ALA A 46 12.97 8.03 -14.02
C ALA A 46 12.71 7.91 -12.50
N LEU A 47 11.69 7.14 -12.11
CA LEU A 47 11.43 6.78 -10.71
C LEU A 47 12.36 5.66 -10.18
N GLY A 48 13.21 5.09 -11.04
CA GLY A 48 14.08 3.96 -10.73
C GLY A 48 13.31 2.70 -10.34
N LEU A 49 12.16 2.46 -10.97
CA LEU A 49 11.31 1.29 -10.78
C LEU A 49 11.56 0.23 -11.85
N ASN A 50 11.58 -1.02 -11.42
CA ASN A 50 11.65 -2.16 -12.34
C ASN A 50 10.25 -2.71 -12.68
N GLY A 51 10.20 -3.69 -13.58
CA GLY A 51 8.94 -4.32 -13.98
C GLY A 51 8.17 -4.99 -12.83
N THR A 52 8.88 -5.58 -11.86
CA THR A 52 8.24 -6.16 -10.66
C THR A 52 7.59 -5.09 -9.78
N ASP A 53 8.22 -3.93 -9.63
CA ASP A 53 7.66 -2.82 -8.87
C ASP A 53 6.36 -2.32 -9.51
N ILE A 54 6.34 -2.21 -10.85
CA ILE A 54 5.14 -1.86 -11.61
C ILE A 54 4.04 -2.92 -11.45
N ASN A 55 4.34 -4.21 -11.60
CA ASN A 55 3.33 -5.26 -11.46
C ASN A 55 2.71 -5.27 -10.04
N VAL A 56 3.53 -5.05 -9.01
CA VAL A 56 3.03 -4.94 -7.63
C VAL A 56 2.12 -3.70 -7.49
N LEU A 57 2.50 -2.55 -8.05
CA LEU A 57 1.65 -1.36 -8.06
C LEU A 57 0.33 -1.58 -8.80
N GLU A 58 0.33 -2.24 -9.95
CA GLU A 58 -0.90 -2.57 -10.68
C GLU A 58 -1.86 -3.40 -9.82
N VAL A 59 -1.35 -4.44 -9.16
CA VAL A 59 -2.20 -5.25 -8.28
C VAL A 59 -2.71 -4.42 -7.12
N LEU A 60 -1.88 -3.57 -6.49
CA LEU A 60 -2.34 -2.65 -5.44
C LEU A 60 -3.46 -1.72 -5.93
N PHE A 61 -3.29 -1.12 -7.12
CA PHE A 61 -4.30 -0.26 -7.74
C PHE A 61 -5.62 -1.01 -7.96
N LEU A 62 -5.57 -2.25 -8.46
CA LEU A 62 -6.77 -3.08 -8.66
C LEU A 62 -7.52 -3.43 -7.36
N HIS A 63 -6.90 -3.27 -6.19
CA HIS A 63 -7.55 -3.42 -4.88
C HIS A 63 -8.15 -2.12 -4.35
N SER A 64 -7.99 -1.01 -5.08
CA SER A 64 -8.66 0.26 -4.83
C SER A 64 -9.81 0.48 -5.81
N GLN A 65 -10.67 1.46 -5.54
CA GLN A 65 -11.76 1.87 -6.42
C GLN A 65 -11.64 3.37 -6.72
N LYS A 66 -12.26 3.84 -7.82
CA LYS A 66 -12.14 5.24 -8.26
C LYS A 66 -12.43 6.25 -7.15
N GLN A 67 -13.43 6.00 -6.31
CA GLN A 67 -13.78 6.91 -5.21
C GLN A 67 -12.70 7.04 -4.13
N ASP A 68 -11.82 6.05 -3.99
CA ASP A 68 -10.71 6.12 -3.03
C ASP A 68 -9.69 7.22 -3.40
N TRP A 69 -9.74 7.69 -4.64
CA TRP A 69 -8.81 8.65 -5.24
C TRP A 69 -9.45 10.02 -5.47
N LEU A 70 -10.74 10.20 -5.14
CA LEU A 70 -11.41 11.50 -5.24
C LEU A 70 -10.89 12.47 -4.17
N ASN A 71 -11.18 13.76 -4.38
CA ASN A 71 -10.81 14.80 -3.43
C ASN A 71 -11.34 14.50 -2.02
N GLY A 72 -10.51 14.74 -1.00
CA GLY A 72 -10.75 14.39 0.40
C GLY A 72 -10.56 12.91 0.75
N SER A 73 -10.20 12.05 -0.21
CA SER A 73 -9.99 10.61 0.01
C SER A 73 -8.53 10.21 0.01
N ARG A 74 -8.25 9.08 0.67
CA ARG A 74 -6.92 8.48 0.73
C ARG A 74 -7.01 6.99 0.38
N PRO A 75 -6.38 6.54 -0.71
CA PRO A 75 -6.41 5.14 -1.08
C PRO A 75 -5.73 4.28 -0.04
N ILE A 76 -6.50 3.34 0.53
CA ILE A 76 -5.98 2.32 1.44
C ILE A 76 -6.36 0.96 0.85
N VAL A 77 -5.35 0.09 0.70
CA VAL A 77 -5.51 -1.27 0.18
C VAL A 77 -4.80 -2.25 1.10
N TRP A 78 -5.27 -3.49 1.16
CA TRP A 78 -4.76 -4.50 2.08
C TRP A 78 -4.59 -5.90 1.45
N PRO A 79 -4.03 -6.05 0.23
CA PRO A 79 -3.73 -7.37 -0.29
C PRO A 79 -2.66 -8.07 0.56
N SER A 80 -2.80 -9.38 0.74
CA SER A 80 -1.77 -10.20 1.39
C SER A 80 -0.53 -10.31 0.49
N ASN A 81 0.63 -10.61 1.07
CA ASN A 81 1.84 -10.85 0.26
C ASN A 81 1.67 -12.09 -0.63
N ASP A 82 0.90 -13.08 -0.18
CA ASP A 82 0.60 -14.29 -0.94
C ASP A 82 -0.24 -13.98 -2.17
N LEU A 83 -1.29 -13.15 -2.02
CA LEU A 83 -2.10 -12.70 -3.14
C LEU A 83 -1.29 -11.87 -4.14
N LEU A 84 -0.42 -10.99 -3.64
CA LEU A 84 0.50 -10.23 -4.51
C LEU A 84 1.46 -11.17 -5.25
N ALA A 85 1.99 -12.20 -4.58
CA ALA A 85 2.89 -13.18 -5.17
C ALA A 85 2.19 -13.97 -6.28
N GLU A 86 0.99 -14.48 -6.00
CA GLU A 86 0.12 -15.18 -6.95
C GLU A 86 -0.17 -14.30 -8.17
N ARG A 87 -0.70 -13.08 -7.96
CA ARG A 87 -1.11 -12.18 -9.04
C ARG A 87 0.05 -11.66 -9.88
N THR A 88 1.25 -11.57 -9.32
CA THR A 88 2.44 -11.09 -10.05
C THR A 88 3.29 -12.22 -10.62
N GLY A 89 3.01 -13.48 -10.29
CA GLY A 89 3.83 -14.64 -10.66
C GLY A 89 5.24 -14.58 -10.04
N ARG A 90 5.38 -13.99 -8.85
CA ARG A 90 6.68 -13.79 -8.17
C ARG A 90 6.70 -14.51 -6.82
N SER A 91 7.90 -14.80 -6.31
CA SER A 91 8.03 -15.30 -4.94
C SER A 91 7.61 -14.24 -3.92
N ILE A 92 7.14 -14.69 -2.76
CA ILE A 92 6.77 -13.83 -1.63
C ILE A 92 7.93 -12.89 -1.24
N ASP A 93 9.18 -13.38 -1.25
CA ASP A 93 10.35 -12.55 -0.93
C ASP A 93 10.63 -11.50 -2.00
N THR A 94 10.39 -11.82 -3.27
CA THR A 94 10.48 -10.83 -4.36
C THR A 94 9.44 -9.73 -4.18
N VAL A 95 8.22 -10.09 -3.79
CA VAL A 95 7.15 -9.13 -3.44
C VAL A 95 7.55 -8.26 -2.24
N LYS A 96 8.05 -8.85 -1.14
CA LYS A 96 8.52 -8.10 0.05
C LYS A 96 9.63 -7.11 -0.30
N ARG A 97 10.57 -7.52 -1.15
CA ARG A 97 11.65 -6.65 -1.65
C ARG A 97 11.10 -5.51 -2.51
N SER A 98 10.14 -5.79 -3.39
CA SER A 98 9.43 -4.80 -4.21
C SER A 98 8.70 -3.77 -3.33
N LEU A 99 7.87 -4.21 -2.40
CA LEU A 99 7.18 -3.34 -1.44
C LEU A 99 8.17 -2.46 -0.66
N SER A 100 9.29 -3.04 -0.22
CA SER A 100 10.34 -2.29 0.48
C SER A 100 10.99 -1.21 -0.41
N ARG A 101 11.21 -1.48 -1.70
CA ARG A 101 11.71 -0.47 -2.66
C ARG A 101 10.69 0.64 -2.90
N LEU A 102 9.42 0.29 -3.07
CA LEU A 102 8.33 1.24 -3.27
C LEU A 102 8.17 2.19 -2.08
N ILE A 103 8.30 1.67 -0.86
CA ILE A 103 8.32 2.46 0.38
C ILE A 103 9.53 3.39 0.43
N LYS A 104 10.73 2.87 0.17
CA LYS A 104 11.97 3.67 0.17
C LYS A 104 11.93 4.81 -0.86
N LYS A 105 11.18 4.63 -1.94
CA LYS A 105 10.96 5.63 -2.99
C LYS A 105 9.76 6.54 -2.72
N VAL A 106 9.11 6.41 -1.56
CA VAL A 106 7.96 7.25 -1.15
C VAL A 106 6.77 7.12 -2.11
N ILE A 107 6.65 5.99 -2.82
CA ILE A 107 5.54 5.75 -3.77
C ILE A 107 4.33 5.16 -3.04
N ILE A 108 4.58 4.33 -2.03
CA ILE A 108 3.56 3.79 -1.15
C ILE A 108 3.99 4.01 0.29
N SER A 109 3.02 4.07 1.19
CA SER A 109 3.27 4.09 2.63
C SER A 109 2.65 2.85 3.29
N PRO A 110 3.38 2.14 4.16
CA PRO A 110 2.77 1.07 4.93
C PRO A 110 1.84 1.69 5.98
N LYS A 111 0.60 1.21 6.02
CA LYS A 111 -0.31 1.52 7.12
C LYS A 111 -0.35 0.33 8.07
N ASP A 112 0.39 0.43 9.17
CA ASP A 112 0.31 -0.56 10.23
C ASP A 112 -1.04 -0.41 10.95
N SER A 113 -1.73 -1.54 11.18
CA SER A 113 -2.81 -1.58 12.15
C SER A 113 -2.20 -1.71 13.55
N ALA A 114 -2.83 -1.11 14.56
CA ALA A 114 -2.37 -1.18 15.95
C ALA A 114 -2.17 -2.61 16.48
N ASN A 115 -2.72 -3.63 15.79
CA ASN A 115 -2.85 -4.99 16.27
C ASN A 115 -2.05 -6.01 15.43
N GLY A 116 -1.23 -5.56 14.48
CA GLY A 116 -0.27 -6.40 13.73
C GLY A 116 -0.89 -7.37 12.69
N LYS A 117 -2.15 -7.19 12.29
CA LYS A 117 -2.85 -8.04 11.29
C LYS A 117 -3.46 -7.20 10.17
N ARG A 118 -3.68 -7.81 9.00
CA ARG A 118 -4.22 -7.18 7.78
C ARG A 118 -5.64 -7.66 7.51
N PHE A 119 -6.66 -6.92 7.96
CA PHE A 119 -8.07 -7.12 7.59
C PHE A 119 -8.71 -5.76 7.30
N GLY A 120 -9.61 -5.68 6.33
CA GLY A 120 -10.34 -4.47 5.99
C GLY A 120 -11.71 -4.79 5.38
N HIS A 121 -12.70 -3.96 5.69
CA HIS A 121 -14.06 -4.04 5.13
C HIS A 121 -14.35 -2.74 4.38
N ARG A 122 -14.91 -2.85 3.17
CA ARG A 122 -15.25 -1.71 2.31
C ARG A 122 -16.76 -1.52 2.34
N TYR A 123 -17.24 -0.37 2.81
CA TYR A 123 -18.65 0.00 2.73
C TYR A 123 -18.97 0.58 1.35
N GLY A 124 -20.00 0.05 0.67
CA GLY A 124 -20.23 0.25 -0.77
C GLY A 124 -20.66 1.65 -1.23
N LEU A 125 -20.99 2.59 -0.34
CA LEU A 125 -21.59 3.88 -0.72
C LEU A 125 -20.89 5.14 -0.17
N THR A 126 -19.85 5.01 0.67
CA THR A 126 -19.30 6.15 1.43
C THR A 126 -17.80 6.39 1.27
N GLY A 127 -17.17 5.72 0.30
CA GLY A 127 -15.72 5.53 0.35
C GLY A 127 -15.31 4.67 1.55
N PRO A 128 -14.03 4.40 1.75
CA PRO A 128 -13.56 3.54 2.83
C PRO A 128 -13.74 4.22 4.18
N LYS A 129 -14.88 3.97 4.85
CA LYS A 129 -14.96 4.13 6.31
C LYS A 129 -14.35 2.90 6.96
N LEU A 130 -13.14 3.08 7.48
CA LEU A 130 -12.37 2.05 8.15
C LEU A 130 -13.03 1.71 9.50
N HIS A 131 -13.72 0.57 9.60
CA HIS A 131 -13.98 -0.09 10.87
C HIS A 131 -13.07 -1.33 10.94
N ILE A 132 -12.11 -1.31 11.87
CA ILE A 132 -11.06 -2.32 12.02
C ILE A 132 -11.52 -3.44 12.97
N TRP A 133 -11.43 -4.71 12.56
CA TRP A 133 -11.39 -5.90 13.43
C TRP A 133 -10.48 -6.99 12.84
N THR A 134 -9.86 -7.83 13.70
CA THR A 134 -8.84 -8.82 13.28
C THR A 134 -8.88 -10.13 14.11
N SER A 135 -8.59 -11.29 13.50
CA SER A 135 -8.20 -12.58 14.15
C SER A 135 -6.92 -13.11 13.47
N SER A 136 -5.73 -13.10 14.06
CA SER A 136 -5.03 -14.12 14.87
C SER A 136 -5.00 -15.51 14.26
N ASN A 137 -4.19 -15.73 13.22
CA ASN A 137 -3.54 -17.02 13.09
C ASN A 137 -2.25 -16.98 13.92
N LYS A 138 -2.34 -17.48 15.15
CA LYS A 138 -1.16 -18.06 15.82
C LYS A 138 -0.84 -19.34 15.04
N THR A 139 0.35 -19.41 14.47
CA THR A 139 0.96 -20.72 14.18
C THR A 139 1.21 -21.39 15.52
N GLY A 140 0.41 -22.41 15.84
CA GLY A 140 0.72 -23.39 16.86
C GLY A 140 1.52 -24.52 16.22
N THR A 141 2.66 -24.83 16.83
CA THR A 141 3.32 -26.14 16.82
C THR A 141 2.33 -27.28 17.03
#